data_AF-K1QM75-F1
#
_entry.id   AF-K1QM75-F1
#
_cell.length_a   1.000
_cell.length_b   1.000
_cell.length_c   1.000
_cell.angle_alpha   90.00
_cell.angle_beta   90.00
_cell.angle_gamma   90.00
#
_symmetry.space_group_name_H-M   'P 1'
#
loop_
_entity.id
_entity.type
_entity.pdbx_description
1 polymer ?
#
loop_
_entity_poly.entity_id
_entity_poly.type
_entity_poly.pdbx_seq_one_letter_code
_entity_poly.pdbx_strand_id
1 'polypeptide(L)'
;MEIREEMADVVVTGTVKSVSALQRGSKLYSAVVEIKRVMKGEDLLGESSVSNAGQEVLVQGFGDPRFCENTVRVFDTRILMLSLDDGGILRLNSSVVRISLRNLDRVEHAVNGKKMKGVHY
;
A
#
# COMPACT_ATOMS: atom_id res chain seq x y z
N MET A 1 0.33 -5.91 -15.28
CA MET A 1 0.78 -5.27 -14.02
C MET A 1 0.40 -3.80 -14.02
N GLU A 2 0.48 -3.14 -15.18
CA GLU A 2 0.12 -1.73 -15.43
C GLU A 2 -1.22 -1.29 -14.79
N ILE A 3 -2.34 -2.02 -15.00
CA ILE A 3 -3.69 -1.64 -14.53
C ILE A 3 -3.82 -1.55 -13.00
N ARG A 4 -3.06 -2.36 -12.24
CA ARG A 4 -3.25 -2.48 -10.77
C ARG A 4 -2.65 -1.31 -9.99
N GLU A 5 -1.57 -0.74 -10.51
CA GLU A 5 -0.93 0.46 -9.97
C GLU A 5 -1.75 1.72 -10.29
N GLU A 6 -2.60 1.66 -11.33
CA GLU A 6 -3.49 2.76 -11.72
C GLU A 6 -4.64 2.97 -10.75
N MET A 7 -5.17 1.89 -10.18
CA MET A 7 -6.37 1.92 -9.32
C MET A 7 -6.05 2.09 -7.84
N ALA A 8 -4.78 2.07 -7.43
CA ALA A 8 -4.39 2.28 -6.03
C ALA A 8 -4.27 3.77 -5.74
N ASP A 9 -4.99 4.29 -4.76
CA ASP A 9 -4.90 5.68 -4.33
C ASP A 9 -3.57 5.97 -3.66
N VAL A 10 -3.09 5.01 -2.86
CA VAL A 10 -1.88 5.12 -2.04
C VAL A 10 -0.93 3.96 -2.35
N VAL A 11 0.34 4.27 -2.53
CA VAL A 11 1.39 3.26 -2.75
C VAL A 11 2.55 3.53 -1.80
N VAL A 12 2.89 2.54 -0.97
CA VAL A 12 3.89 2.67 0.10
C VAL A 12 4.79 1.45 0.18
N THR A 13 6.00 1.63 0.69
CA THR A 13 6.76 0.56 1.31
C THR A 13 6.56 0.61 2.81
N GLY A 14 6.41 -0.54 3.45
CA GLY A 14 6.24 -0.60 4.89
C GLY A 14 6.60 -1.95 5.49
N THR A 15 6.91 -1.93 6.78
CA THR A 15 7.19 -3.12 7.58
C THR A 15 6.00 -3.43 8.49
N VAL A 16 5.52 -4.67 8.47
CA VAL A 16 4.41 -5.10 9.32
C VAL A 16 4.86 -5.20 10.78
N LYS A 17 4.14 -4.51 11.67
CA LYS A 17 4.40 -4.48 13.11
C LYS A 17 3.52 -5.46 13.88
N SER A 18 2.25 -5.59 13.48
CA SER A 18 1.31 -6.52 14.08
C SER A 18 0.25 -6.95 13.07
N VAL A 19 -0.39 -8.09 13.35
CA VAL A 19 -1.45 -8.68 12.53
C VAL A 19 -2.62 -9.03 13.44
N SER A 20 -3.83 -8.63 13.04
CA SER A 20 -5.06 -8.79 13.83
C SER A 20 -6.19 -9.29 12.94
N ALA A 21 -6.90 -10.35 13.35
CA ALA A 21 -8.06 -10.83 12.63
C ALA A 21 -9.20 -9.79 12.67
N LEU A 22 -9.90 -9.59 11.55
CA LEU A 22 -11.01 -8.63 11.49
C LEU A 22 -12.22 -9.15 12.28
N GLN A 23 -12.53 -10.44 12.13
CA GLN A 23 -13.60 -11.15 12.83
C GLN A 23 -13.25 -12.64 13.00
N ARG A 24 -13.82 -13.29 14.02
CA ARG A 24 -13.62 -14.73 14.27
C ARG A 24 -14.13 -15.55 13.07
N GLY A 25 -13.25 -16.33 12.44
CA GLY A 25 -13.58 -17.18 11.28
C GLY A 25 -13.46 -16.51 9.91
N SER A 26 -13.20 -15.20 9.84
CA SER A 26 -12.88 -14.53 8.58
C SER A 26 -11.45 -14.84 8.16
N LYS A 27 -11.26 -15.11 6.86
CA LYS A 27 -9.92 -15.15 6.25
C LYS A 27 -9.32 -13.76 6.09
N LEU A 28 -10.16 -12.71 6.15
CA LEU A 28 -9.73 -11.33 6.07
C LEU A 28 -9.17 -10.86 7.41
N TYR A 29 -8.04 -10.19 7.35
CA TYR A 29 -7.39 -9.62 8.52
C TYR A 29 -6.76 -8.26 8.20
N SER A 30 -6.35 -7.60 9.26
CA SER A 30 -5.72 -6.29 9.22
C SER A 30 -4.31 -6.38 9.76
N ALA A 31 -3.45 -5.46 9.33
CA ALA A 31 -2.09 -5.35 9.84
C ALA A 31 -1.76 -3.89 10.13
N VAL A 32 -1.01 -3.66 11.21
CA VAL A 32 -0.38 -2.36 11.45
C VAL A 32 0.95 -2.36 10.71
N VAL A 33 1.15 -1.33 9.89
CA VAL A 33 2.31 -1.21 9.01
C VAL A 33 3.02 0.10 9.32
N GLU A 34 4.30 0.03 9.67
CA GLU A 34 5.18 1.18 9.75
C GLU A 34 5.65 1.55 8.35
N ILE A 35 5.31 2.76 7.90
CA ILE A 35 5.67 3.28 6.60
C ILE A 35 7.17 3.57 6.55
N LYS A 36 7.82 3.07 5.50
CA LYS A 36 9.24 3.35 5.20
C LYS A 36 9.38 4.46 4.17
N ARG A 37 8.55 4.40 3.12
CA ARG A 37 8.54 5.39 2.04
C ARG A 37 7.19 5.42 1.35
N VAL A 38 6.69 6.61 1.06
CA VAL A 38 5.50 6.82 0.23
C VAL A 38 5.93 7.06 -1.21
N MET A 39 5.30 6.35 -2.13
CA MET A 39 5.53 6.48 -3.58
C MET A 39 4.36 7.19 -4.25
N LYS A 40 3.13 7.04 -3.73
CA LYS A 40 1.89 7.71 -4.23
C LYS A 40 0.94 8.00 -3.06
N GLY A 41 0.21 9.11 -3.14
CA GLY A 41 -0.88 9.44 -2.19
C GLY A 41 -0.37 9.88 -0.83
N GLU A 42 0.70 10.67 -0.79
CA GLU A 42 1.27 11.20 0.46
C GLU A 42 0.28 12.12 1.18
N ASP A 43 -0.46 12.91 0.42
CA ASP A 43 -1.56 13.78 0.86
C ASP A 43 -2.75 13.02 1.48
N LEU A 44 -2.92 11.73 1.15
CA LEU A 44 -4.01 10.89 1.65
C LEU A 44 -3.69 10.19 2.97
N LEU A 45 -2.42 10.20 3.40
CA LEU A 45 -1.96 9.53 4.63
C LEU A 45 -2.02 10.45 5.87
N GLY A 46 -2.52 11.67 5.70
CA GLY A 46 -2.63 12.70 6.75
C GLY A 46 -1.62 13.82 6.55
N GLU A 47 -2.06 15.05 6.82
CA GLU A 47 -1.24 16.26 6.72
C GLU A 47 -0.29 16.35 7.92
N SER A 48 0.88 15.72 7.81
CA SER A 48 2.01 16.06 8.66
C SER A 48 3.07 16.74 7.81
N SER A 49 3.52 17.94 8.20
CA SER A 49 4.66 18.63 7.55
C SER A 49 5.98 17.86 7.64
N VAL A 50 5.97 16.68 8.30
CA VAL A 50 7.09 15.76 8.47
C VAL A 50 6.86 14.55 7.57
N SER A 51 7.93 14.02 6.96
CA SER A 51 7.87 12.80 6.14
C SER A 51 7.06 11.70 6.83
N ASN A 52 6.11 11.07 6.14
CA ASN A 52 5.31 9.94 6.64
C ASN A 52 6.14 8.68 6.98
N ALA A 53 7.46 8.73 6.84
CA ALA A 53 8.37 7.67 7.27
C ALA A 53 8.32 7.52 8.81
N GLY A 54 8.08 6.29 9.27
CA GLY A 54 7.87 5.98 10.69
C GLY A 54 6.41 6.04 11.14
N GLN A 55 5.49 6.57 10.33
CA GLN A 55 4.07 6.55 10.64
C GLN A 55 3.54 5.10 10.63
N GLU A 56 2.78 4.73 11.64
CA GLU A 56 2.07 3.45 11.69
C GLU A 56 0.65 3.61 11.18
N VAL A 57 0.28 2.84 10.16
CA VAL A 57 -1.06 2.86 9.58
C VAL A 57 -1.72 1.50 9.68
N LEU A 58 -3.03 1.49 9.91
CA LEU A 58 -3.83 0.27 9.87
C LEU A 58 -4.24 -0.03 8.43
N VAL A 59 -3.82 -1.19 7.92
CA VAL A 59 -4.19 -1.67 6.59
C VAL A 59 -5.09 -2.89 6.72
N GLN A 60 -6.25 -2.87 6.05
CA GLN A 60 -7.20 -3.97 6.04
C GLN A 60 -7.20 -4.73 4.70
N GLY A 61 -7.85 -5.90 4.65
CA GLY A 61 -8.09 -6.63 3.40
C GLY A 61 -7.01 -7.66 3.05
N PHE A 62 -6.09 -7.95 3.96
CA PHE A 62 -5.19 -9.10 3.80
C PHE A 62 -5.97 -10.40 3.89
N GLY A 63 -5.52 -11.44 3.19
CA GLY A 63 -6.19 -12.74 3.10
C GLY A 63 -7.32 -12.78 2.05
N ASP A 64 -7.53 -11.71 1.29
CA ASP A 64 -8.53 -11.66 0.22
C ASP A 64 -8.15 -12.60 -0.94
N PRO A 65 -8.97 -13.63 -1.25
CA PRO A 65 -8.67 -14.63 -2.28
C PRO A 65 -8.64 -14.05 -3.70
N ARG A 66 -9.13 -12.82 -3.93
CA ARG A 66 -9.06 -12.14 -5.23
C ARG A 66 -7.62 -11.76 -5.61
N PHE A 67 -6.71 -11.69 -4.63
CA PHE A 67 -5.31 -11.35 -4.85
C PHE A 67 -4.42 -12.59 -4.67
N CYS A 68 -3.41 -12.76 -5.53
CA CYS A 68 -2.53 -13.93 -5.52
C CYS A 68 -1.59 -13.95 -4.30
N GLU A 69 -0.83 -12.87 -4.08
CA GLU A 69 -0.10 -12.63 -2.83
C GLU A 69 -0.92 -11.69 -1.97
N ASN A 70 -1.63 -12.24 -0.99
CA ASN A 70 -2.54 -11.48 -0.12
C ASN A 70 -2.18 -11.60 1.36
N THR A 71 -1.11 -12.33 1.69
CA THR A 71 -0.70 -12.60 3.06
C THR A 71 0.57 -11.85 3.43
N VAL A 72 0.61 -11.38 4.67
CA VAL A 72 1.79 -10.80 5.29
C VAL A 72 2.00 -11.39 6.69
N ARG A 73 3.23 -11.31 7.19
CA ARG A 73 3.59 -11.70 8.55
C ARG A 73 4.25 -10.53 9.28
N VAL A 74 4.26 -10.59 10.61
CA VAL A 74 5.03 -9.63 11.41
C VAL A 74 6.48 -9.62 10.93
N PHE A 75 7.05 -8.42 10.82
CA PHE A 75 8.37 -8.11 10.26
C PHE A 75 8.52 -8.25 8.73
N ASP A 76 7.47 -8.66 7.99
CA ASP A 76 7.52 -8.58 6.53
C ASP A 76 7.65 -7.12 6.10
N THR A 77 8.60 -6.85 5.20
CA THR A 77 8.66 -5.57 4.49
C THR A 77 8.21 -5.77 3.06
N ARG A 78 7.17 -5.03 2.66
CA ARG A 78 6.50 -5.17 1.35
C ARG A 78 6.21 -3.80 0.74
N ILE A 79 6.03 -3.81 -0.58
CA ILE A 79 5.36 -2.74 -1.30
C ILE A 79 3.86 -3.04 -1.23
N LEU A 80 3.09 -2.07 -0.73
CA LEU A 80 1.66 -2.14 -0.54
C LEU A 80 0.98 -1.16 -1.49
N MET A 81 -0.01 -1.68 -2.22
CA MET A 81 -0.88 -0.90 -3.10
C MET A 81 -2.26 -0.84 -2.44
N LEU A 82 -2.65 0.34 -2.01
CA LEU A 82 -3.78 0.57 -1.12
C LEU A 82 -4.81 1.48 -1.80
N SER A 83 -6.07 1.28 -1.44
CA SER A 83 -7.17 2.19 -1.74
C SER A 83 -7.67 2.83 -0.45
N LEU A 84 -8.09 4.08 -0.52
CA LEU A 84 -8.72 4.78 0.60
C LEU A 84 -10.24 4.62 0.45
N ASP A 85 -10.88 3.98 1.44
CA ASP A 85 -12.34 3.88 1.48
C ASP A 85 -12.98 5.20 1.91
N ASP A 86 -14.28 5.41 1.65
CA ASP A 86 -15.01 6.62 2.04
C ASP A 86 -14.95 6.95 3.53
N GLY A 87 -14.67 5.95 4.37
CA GLY A 87 -14.44 6.10 5.82
C GLY A 87 -13.01 6.44 6.24
N GLY A 88 -12.11 6.75 5.29
CA GLY A 88 -10.69 7.04 5.57
C GLY A 88 -9.85 5.79 5.92
N ILE A 89 -10.35 4.60 5.60
CA ILE A 89 -9.69 3.33 5.93
C ILE A 89 -8.86 2.86 4.74
N LEU A 90 -7.58 2.56 4.97
CA LEU A 90 -6.71 1.96 3.97
C LEU A 90 -6.98 0.47 3.80
N ARG A 91 -7.27 0.06 2.57
CA ARG A 91 -7.51 -1.34 2.21
C ARG A 91 -6.55 -1.81 1.14
N LEU A 92 -6.19 -3.09 1.20
CA LEU A 92 -5.38 -3.74 0.19
C LEU A 92 -6.15 -3.74 -1.14
N ASN A 93 -5.61 -3.05 -2.14
CA ASN A 93 -6.24 -2.95 -3.46
C ASN A 93 -5.68 -3.99 -4.44
N SER A 94 -4.48 -4.52 -4.20
CA SER A 94 -3.90 -5.56 -5.04
C SER A 94 -2.91 -6.45 -4.29
N SER A 95 -2.33 -7.43 -4.99
CA SER A 95 -1.33 -8.34 -4.41
C SER A 95 -0.14 -7.57 -3.82
N VAL A 96 0.32 -7.98 -2.63
CA VAL A 96 1.52 -7.42 -2.01
C VAL A 96 2.74 -7.78 -2.85
N VAL A 97 3.67 -6.84 -2.98
CA VAL A 97 4.87 -7.04 -3.81
C VAL A 97 6.10 -7.07 -2.93
N ARG A 98 7.01 -8.01 -3.22
CA ARG A 98 8.31 -8.09 -2.53
C ARG A 98 9.17 -6.89 -2.86
N ILE A 99 9.90 -6.41 -1.86
CA ILE A 99 10.95 -5.41 -2.09
C ILE A 99 12.06 -6.03 -2.93
N SER A 100 12.30 -5.43 -4.09
CA SER A 100 13.48 -5.63 -4.92
C SER A 100 13.74 -4.35 -5.70
N LEU A 101 14.99 -4.07 -6.06
CA LEU A 101 15.34 -2.88 -6.85
C LEU A 101 14.50 -2.79 -8.13
N ARG A 102 14.30 -3.92 -8.82
CA ARG A 102 13.47 -3.98 -10.03
C ARG A 102 12.00 -3.66 -9.78
N ASN A 103 11.43 -4.10 -8.65
CA ASN A 103 10.03 -3.81 -8.34
C ASN A 103 9.85 -2.35 -7.91
N LEU A 104 10.79 -1.82 -7.14
CA LEU A 104 10.78 -0.40 -6.76
C LEU A 104 10.89 0.50 -7.98
N ASP A 105 11.85 0.22 -8.86
CA ASP A 105 12.04 0.95 -10.11
C ASP A 105 10.77 0.94 -10.98
N ARG A 106 10.12 -0.22 -11.14
CA ARG A 106 8.86 -0.34 -11.88
C ARG A 106 7.73 0.48 -11.27
N VAL A 107 7.54 0.39 -9.96
CA VAL A 107 6.47 1.10 -9.26
C VAL A 107 6.71 2.61 -9.32
N GLU A 108 7.94 3.05 -9.10
CA GLU A 108 8.31 4.47 -9.23
C GLU A 108 8.10 4.98 -10.66
N HIS A 109 8.49 4.22 -11.68
CA HIS A 109 8.24 4.59 -13.08
C HIS A 109 6.74 4.64 -13.40
N ALA A 110 5.95 3.68 -12.90
CA ALA A 110 4.50 3.66 -13.11
C ALA A 110 3.78 4.85 -12.45
N VAL A 111 4.23 5.25 -11.25
CA VAL A 111 3.70 6.42 -10.54
C VAL A 111 4.21 7.72 -11.19
N ASN A 112 5.50 7.84 -11.48
CA ASN A 112 6.11 9.09 -11.93
C ASN A 112 5.87 9.37 -13.42
N GLY A 113 5.83 8.33 -14.25
CA GLY A 113 5.42 8.43 -15.66
C GLY A 113 4.00 8.97 -15.84
N LYS A 114 3.16 8.92 -14.80
CA LYS A 114 1.83 9.56 -14.78
C LYS A 114 1.87 11.04 -14.45
N LYS A 115 2.79 11.50 -13.58
CA LYS A 115 2.96 12.94 -13.31
C LYS A 115 3.30 13.72 -14.59
N MET A 116 3.94 13.08 -15.58
CA MET A 116 4.29 13.71 -16.86
C MET A 116 3.18 13.64 -17.94
N LYS A 117 2.08 12.90 -17.73
CA LYS A 117 0.96 12.88 -18.70
C LYS A 117 -0.07 14.01 -18.51
N GLY A 118 0.22 14.95 -17.61
CA GLY A 118 -0.65 16.09 -17.28
C GLY A 118 -0.23 17.45 -17.85
N VAL A 119 0.76 17.52 -18.75
CA VAL A 119 1.13 18.79 -19.42
C VAL A 119 1.39 18.54 -20.90
N HIS A 120 0.35 18.68 -21.71
CA HIS A 120 0.50 19.04 -23.12
C HIS A 120 -0.35 20.28 -23.36
N TYR A 121 0.35 21.37 -23.73
CA TYR A 121 -0.17 22.69 -24.12
C TYR A 121 -1.13 22.59 -25.31
#